data_AF-A0A8X6FFH6-F1
#
_entry.id   AF-A0A8X6FFH6-F1
#
_cell.length_a   1.000
_cell.length_b   1.000
_cell.length_c   1.000
_cell.angle_alpha   90.00
_cell.angle_beta   90.00
_cell.angle_gamma   90.00
#
_symmetry.space_group_name_H-M   'P 1'
#
loop_
_entity.id
_entity.type
_entity.pdbx_description
1 polymer ?
#
loop_
_entity_poly.entity_id
_entity_poly.type
_entity_poly.pdbx_seq_one_letter_code
_entity_poly.pdbx_strand_id
1 'polypeptide(L)'
;MPLKPEVSIKNLGNSKEIASKRLDHLWQRLERNPAMKALYTEFLREYECLHHMQEIKNDESGDGYYLPHHGIFRPTSRTTKLRVVFDASAKTTNGNSLNDLLCKGGVIQEDLFSIFG
;
A
#
# COMPACT_ATOMS: atom_id res chain seq x y z
N MET A 1 -11.77 6.12 -2.39
CA MET A 1 -12.91 5.56 -1.63
C MET A 1 -13.21 6.48 -0.46
N PRO A 2 -14.47 6.79 -0.14
CA PRO A 2 -14.79 7.64 1.00
C PRO A 2 -14.59 6.89 2.33
N LEU A 3 -14.28 7.64 3.39
CA LEU A 3 -14.34 7.16 4.77
C LEU A 3 -15.79 6.91 5.18
N LYS A 4 -16.01 5.98 6.10
CA LYS A 4 -17.31 5.80 6.75
C LYS A 4 -17.69 7.08 7.51
N PRO A 5 -18.96 7.54 7.46
CA PRO A 5 -19.40 8.81 8.07
C PRO A 5 -19.11 8.91 9.57
N GLU A 6 -19.01 7.77 10.25
CA GLU A 6 -18.89 7.65 11.71
C GLU A 6 -17.44 7.56 12.19
N VAL A 7 -16.47 7.66 11.28
CA VAL A 7 -15.06 7.39 11.56
C VAL A 7 -14.18 8.59 11.22
N SER A 8 -13.41 9.04 12.21
CA SER A 8 -12.31 9.99 12.01
C SER A 8 -10.99 9.24 11.78
N ILE A 9 -10.08 9.81 10.97
CA ILE A 9 -8.70 9.29 10.82
C ILE A 9 -7.98 9.22 12.19
N LYS A 10 -8.39 10.08 13.14
CA LYS A 10 -7.91 10.05 14.54
C LYS A 10 -8.28 8.77 15.29
N ASN A 11 -9.22 7.98 14.76
CA ASN A 11 -9.57 6.66 15.29
C ASN A 11 -8.65 5.56 14.76
N LEU A 12 -7.65 5.85 13.91
CA LEU A 12 -6.55 4.92 13.65
C LEU A 12 -5.50 5.10 14.74
N GLY A 13 -5.08 3.98 15.32
CA GLY A 13 -3.90 3.99 16.19
C GLY A 13 -2.65 4.36 15.40
N ASN A 14 -1.51 4.33 16.06
CA ASN A 14 -0.24 4.63 15.40
C ASN A 14 0.07 3.54 14.35
N SER A 15 0.10 3.93 13.08
CA SER A 15 0.49 3.07 11.94
C SER A 15 1.96 3.23 11.55
N LYS A 16 2.59 4.35 11.94
CA LYS A 16 3.94 4.74 11.55
C LYS A 16 4.97 3.70 11.97
N GLU A 17 4.94 3.26 13.23
CA GLU A 17 5.92 2.30 13.74
C GLU A 17 5.87 0.95 12.99
N ILE A 18 4.66 0.48 12.67
CA ILE A 18 4.45 -0.78 11.93
C ILE A 18 4.94 -0.63 10.49
N ALA A 19 4.62 0.49 9.84
CA ALA A 19 5.08 0.77 8.48
C ALA A 19 6.61 0.91 8.43
N SER A 20 7.23 1.62 9.37
CA SER A 20 8.68 1.78 9.47
C SER A 20 9.40 0.45 9.66
N LYS A 21 8.96 -0.40 10.59
CA LYS A 21 9.56 -1.74 10.78
C LYS A 21 9.49 -2.60 9.51
N ARG A 22 8.38 -2.52 8.77
CA ARG A 22 8.23 -3.23 7.49
C ARG A 22 9.11 -2.65 6.39
N LEU A 23 9.30 -1.33 6.39
CA LEU A 23 10.21 -0.64 5.47
C LEU A 23 11.68 -1.06 5.72
N ASP A 24 12.09 -1.18 6.99
CA ASP A 24 13.44 -1.66 7.34
C ASP A 24 13.70 -3.07 6.78
N HIS A 25 12.74 -3.98 6.93
CA HIS A 25 12.83 -5.32 6.35
C HIS A 25 12.85 -5.30 4.83
N LEU A 26 12.08 -4.40 4.19
CA LEU A 26 12.11 -4.22 2.75
C LEU A 26 13.50 -3.77 2.30
N TRP A 27 14.09 -2.76 2.94
CA TRP A 27 15.44 -2.29 2.61
C TRP A 27 16.48 -3.40 2.71
N GLN A 28 16.49 -4.17 3.80
CA GLN A 28 17.39 -5.31 3.95
C GLN A 28 17.24 -6.34 2.81
N ARG A 29 16.00 -6.60 2.38
CA ARG A 29 15.71 -7.50 1.25
C ARG A 29 16.20 -6.94 -0.08
N LEU A 30 16.04 -5.63 -0.31
CA LEU A 30 16.49 -4.96 -1.53
C LEU A 30 18.02 -4.93 -1.61
N GLU A 31 18.73 -4.67 -0.51
CA GLU A 31 20.20 -4.71 -0.50
C GLU A 31 20.76 -6.10 -0.85
N ARG A 32 20.07 -7.16 -0.43
CA ARG A 32 20.45 -8.55 -0.75
C ARG A 32 20.06 -8.98 -2.18
N ASN A 33 19.26 -8.19 -2.89
CA ASN A 33 18.79 -8.52 -4.24
C ASN A 33 18.83 -7.30 -5.17
N PRO A 34 19.97 -7.05 -5.82
CA PRO A 34 20.15 -5.89 -6.70
C PRO A 34 19.14 -5.81 -7.85
N ALA A 35 18.69 -6.94 -8.39
CA ALA A 35 17.70 -6.98 -9.47
C ALA A 35 16.32 -6.51 -8.97
N MET A 36 15.91 -6.94 -7.77
CA MET A 36 14.69 -6.46 -7.15
C MET A 36 14.80 -4.97 -6.78
N LYS A 37 15.95 -4.53 -6.26
CA LYS A 37 16.23 -3.12 -5.94
C LYS A 37 16.08 -2.22 -7.16
N ALA A 38 16.69 -2.57 -8.29
CA ALA A 38 16.58 -1.79 -9.52
C ALA A 38 15.12 -1.62 -9.98
N LEU A 39 14.34 -2.70 -9.99
CA LEU A 39 12.93 -2.65 -10.36
C LEU A 39 12.09 -1.83 -9.36
N TYR A 40 12.42 -1.89 -8.07
CA TYR A 40 11.71 -1.14 -7.03
C TYR A 40 11.97 0.37 -7.16
N THR A 41 13.22 0.74 -7.41
CA THR A 41 13.61 2.13 -7.66
C THR A 41 12.90 2.68 -8.89
N GLU A 42 12.81 1.90 -9.96
CA GLU A 42 12.10 2.31 -11.18
C GLU A 42 10.60 2.51 -10.92
N PHE A 43 9.97 1.57 -10.19
CA PHE A 43 8.58 1.73 -9.78
C PHE A 43 8.36 3.04 -9.00
N LEU A 44 9.21 3.36 -8.02
CA LEU A 44 9.07 4.58 -7.24
C LEU A 44 9.19 5.83 -8.13
N ARG A 45 10.19 5.88 -9.02
CA ARG A 45 10.36 6.99 -9.96
C ARG A 45 9.14 7.19 -10.85
N GLU A 46 8.63 6.12 -11.44
CA GLU A 46 7.42 6.17 -12.28
C GLU A 46 6.23 6.67 -11.48
N TYR A 47 6.04 6.15 -10.26
CA TYR A 47 4.95 6.53 -9.37
C TYR A 47 4.99 8.03 -8.98
N GLU A 48 6.19 8.60 -8.80
CA GLU A 48 6.39 10.04 -8.61
C GLU A 48 6.16 10.85 -9.90
N CYS A 49 6.70 10.41 -11.04
CA CYS A 49 6.50 11.07 -12.34
C CYS A 49 5.01 11.12 -12.74
N LEU A 50 4.24 10.09 -12.39
CA LEU A 50 2.79 10.04 -12.57
C LEU A 50 2.02 10.85 -11.52
N HIS A 51 2.71 11.57 -10.62
CA HIS A 51 2.15 12.37 -9.54
C HIS A 51 1.26 11.55 -8.59
N HIS A 52 1.54 10.24 -8.45
CA HIS A 52 0.89 9.36 -7.48
C HIS A 52 1.58 9.35 -6.11
N MET A 53 2.80 9.89 -6.03
CA MET A 53 3.49 10.20 -4.78
C MET A 53 4.29 11.49 -4.88
N GLN A 54 4.65 12.04 -3.72
CA GLN A 54 5.56 13.17 -3.58
C GLN A 54 6.42 12.96 -2.33
N GLU A 55 7.69 13.35 -2.39
CA GLU A 55 8.55 13.41 -1.22
C GLU A 55 8.06 14.45 -0.20
N ILE A 56 7.92 14.03 1.06
CA ILE A 56 7.56 14.91 2.19
C ILE A 56 8.86 15.35 2.86
N LYS A 57 9.14 16.66 2.85
CA LYS A 57 10.34 17.24 3.47
C LYS A 57 10.18 17.45 4.99
N ASN A 58 8.97 17.80 5.43
CA ASN A 58 8.64 18.04 6.83
C ASN A 58 7.37 17.26 7.19
N ASP A 59 7.52 16.25 8.05
CA ASP A 59 6.41 15.46 8.60
C ASP A 59 5.88 16.11 9.89
N GLU A 60 5.35 17.32 9.76
CA GLU A 60 4.94 18.15 10.91
C GLU A 60 3.50 17.90 11.38
N SER A 61 2.65 17.34 10.52
CA SER A 61 1.22 17.22 10.80
C SER A 61 0.85 15.98 11.60
N GLY A 62 1.54 14.84 11.40
CA GLY A 62 1.16 13.57 12.02
C GLY A 62 -0.27 13.09 11.69
N ASP A 63 -0.97 13.80 10.81
CA ASP A 63 -2.38 13.60 10.45
C ASP A 63 -2.58 12.54 9.34
N GLY A 64 -1.56 11.73 9.10
CA GLY A 64 -1.51 10.75 8.03
C GLY A 64 -1.68 9.30 8.50
N TYR A 65 -2.11 8.45 7.57
CA TYR A 65 -2.05 7.00 7.74
C TYR A 65 -0.85 6.44 6.96
N TYR A 66 0.09 5.79 7.64
CA TYR A 66 1.26 5.20 7.01
C TYR A 66 0.93 3.79 6.54
N LEU A 67 0.81 3.62 5.22
CA LEU A 67 0.57 2.31 4.60
C LEU A 67 1.87 1.53 4.47
N PRO A 68 1.99 0.37 5.11
CA PRO A 68 3.06 -0.55 4.77
C PRO A 68 2.93 -0.96 3.31
N HIS A 69 4.07 -1.19 2.65
CA HIS A 69 4.09 -1.65 1.27
C HIS A 69 5.16 -2.72 1.10
N HIS A 70 4.98 -3.58 0.10
CA HIS A 70 5.93 -4.65 -0.20
C HIS A 70 5.97 -5.00 -1.68
N GLY A 71 7.09 -5.53 -2.13
CA GLY A 71 7.29 -5.99 -3.51
C GLY A 71 7.04 -7.49 -3.67
N ILE A 72 6.10 -7.83 -4.56
CA ILE A 72 5.92 -9.18 -5.07
C ILE A 72 6.83 -9.33 -6.29
N PHE A 73 7.97 -9.99 -6.08
CA PHE A 73 8.98 -10.22 -7.11
C PHE A 73 8.80 -11.60 -7.74
N ARG A 74 8.55 -11.64 -9.05
CA ARG A 74 8.37 -12.86 -9.85
C ARG A 74 9.21 -12.74 -11.13
N PRO A 75 10.50 -13.12 -11.10
CA PRO A 75 11.42 -12.89 -12.22
C PRO A 75 11.01 -13.63 -13.50
N THR A 76 10.28 -14.74 -13.37
CA THR A 76 9.77 -15.56 -14.48
C THR A 76 8.43 -15.06 -15.03
N SER A 77 7.86 -13.99 -14.47
CA SER A 77 6.61 -13.41 -14.94
C SER A 77 6.78 -12.83 -16.35
N ARG A 78 5.88 -13.20 -17.27
CA ARG A 78 5.87 -12.71 -18.65
C ARG A 78 5.42 -11.26 -18.79
N THR A 79 4.59 -10.79 -17.87
CA THR A 79 4.01 -9.43 -17.92
C THR A 79 4.81 -8.49 -17.03
N THR A 80 4.78 -8.70 -15.72
CA THR A 80 5.40 -7.79 -14.75
C THR A 80 6.25 -8.56 -13.75
N LYS A 81 7.54 -8.23 -13.68
CA LYS A 81 8.51 -8.88 -12.80
C LYS A 81 8.43 -8.41 -11.34
N LEU A 82 7.99 -7.17 -11.10
CA LEU A 82 7.78 -6.61 -9.76
C LEU A 82 6.43 -5.91 -9.68
N ARG A 83 5.66 -6.22 -8.64
CA ARG A 83 4.46 -5.46 -8.27
C ARG A 83 4.62 -4.94 -6.85
N VAL A 84 4.46 -3.64 -6.66
CA VAL A 84 4.39 -3.05 -5.32
C VAL A 84 2.94 -3.04 -4.86
N VAL A 85 2.70 -3.51 -3.64
CA VAL A 85 1.37 -3.60 -3.03
C VAL A 85 1.38 -2.81 -1.73
N PHE A 86 0.42 -1.91 -1.60
CA PHE A 86 0.14 -1.16 -0.36
C PHE A 86 -0.87 -1.95 0.48
N ASP A 87 -0.52 -2.20 1.73
CA ASP A 87 -1.29 -3.03 2.65
C ASP A 87 -2.20 -2.16 3.54
N ALA A 88 -3.40 -1.88 3.03
CA ALA A 88 -4.45 -1.19 3.78
C ALA A 88 -5.16 -2.09 4.83
N SER A 89 -4.84 -3.38 4.86
CA SER A 89 -5.38 -4.34 5.84
C SER A 89 -4.50 -4.47 7.10
N ALA A 90 -3.30 -3.88 7.07
CA ALA A 90 -2.43 -3.82 8.23
C ALA A 90 -3.15 -3.12 9.40
N LYS A 91 -3.27 -3.82 10.53
CA LYS A 91 -3.85 -3.28 11.76
C LYS A 91 -2.88 -2.30 12.40
N THR A 92 -3.42 -1.25 12.98
CA THR A 92 -2.69 -0.29 13.83
C THR A 92 -2.64 -0.73 15.28
N THR A 93 -2.01 0.08 16.14
CA THR A 93 -1.93 -0.18 17.59
C THR A 93 -3.28 -0.33 18.29
N ASN A 94 -4.38 0.15 17.71
CA ASN A 94 -5.73 -0.02 18.28
C ASN A 94 -6.53 -1.19 17.65
N GLY A 95 -5.89 -1.99 16.79
CA GLY A 95 -6.49 -3.17 16.18
C GLY A 95 -7.31 -2.92 14.91
N ASN A 96 -7.57 -1.66 14.53
CA ASN A 96 -8.25 -1.31 13.28
C ASN A 96 -7.25 -1.11 12.12
N SER A 97 -7.66 -1.46 10.91
CA SER A 97 -6.97 -1.19 9.65
C SER A 97 -7.64 -0.07 8.85
N LEU A 98 -6.96 0.47 7.84
CA LEU A 98 -7.57 1.47 6.96
C LEU A 98 -8.81 0.89 6.23
N ASN A 99 -8.75 -0.37 5.81
CA ASN A 99 -9.89 -1.05 5.19
C ASN A 99 -11.12 -1.14 6.10
N ASP A 100 -10.94 -1.19 7.42
CA ASP A 100 -12.08 -1.22 8.36
C ASP A 100 -12.83 0.11 8.40
N LEU A 101 -12.20 1.20 7.97
CA LEU A 101 -12.70 2.57 8.07
C LEU A 101 -13.14 3.14 6.73
N LEU A 102 -12.67 2.57 5.63
CA LEU A 102 -13.18 2.87 4.31
C LEU A 102 -14.56 2.26 4.11
N CYS A 103 -15.45 2.98 3.44
CA CYS A 103 -16.66 2.35 2.91
C CYS A 103 -16.23 1.23 1.96
N LYS A 104 -16.81 0.04 2.15
CA LYS A 104 -16.68 -1.01 1.13
C LYS A 104 -17.19 -0.42 -0.17
N GLY A 105 -16.35 -0.38 -1.19
CA GLY A 105 -16.80 0.01 -2.52
C GLY A 105 -17.96 -0.90 -2.89
N GLY A 106 -19.03 -0.33 -3.46
CA GLY A 106 -20.12 -1.13 -3.99
C GLY A 106 -19.52 -2.25 -4.83
N VAL A 107 -20.01 -3.47 -4.62
CA VAL A 107 -19.55 -4.65 -5.36
C VAL A 107 -19.90 -4.40 -6.82
N ILE A 108 -18.93 -3.92 -7.62
CA ILE A 108 -18.99 -4.05 -9.07
C ILE A 108 -18.44 -5.46 -9.38
N GLN A 109 -19.12 -6.47 -8.88
CA GLN A 109 -19.22 -7.72 -9.63
C GLN A 109 -20.51 -7.57 -10.40
N GLU A 110 -20.42 -7.18 -11.67
CA GLU A 110 -21.42 -7.68 -12.60
C GLU A 110 -21.35 -9.20 -12.48
N ASP A 111 -22.48 -9.81 -12.12
CA ASP A 111 -22.63 -11.24 -11.96
C ASP A 111 -21.93 -11.98 -13.11
N LEU A 112 -20.82 -12.65 -12.80
CA LEU A 112 -20.05 -13.48 -13.74
C LEU A 112 -20.79 -14.79 -14.08
N PHE A 113 -22.13 -14.78 -14.07
CA PHE A 113 -23.00 -15.94 -14.27
C PHE A 113 -24.03 -15.76 -15.40
N SER A 114 -23.75 -14.90 -16.39
CA SER A 114 -24.58 -14.80 -17.60
C SER A 114 -23.87 -15.22 -18.89
N ILE A 115 -22.88 -16.12 -18.82
CA ILE A 115 -22.35 -16.83 -19.99
C ILE A 115 -22.66 -18.32 -19.83
N PHE A 116 -23.95 -18.67 -19.78
CA PHE A 116 -24.52 -19.92 -20.32
C PHE A 116 -26.04 -19.76 -20.33
N GLY A 117 -26.57 -19.45 -21.50
CA GLY A 117 -27.99 -19.37 -21.84
C GLY A 117 -28.12 -19.21 -23.34
#